data_AF-A0A640QJJ6-F1
#
_entry.id   AF-A0A640QJJ6-F1
#
_cell.length_a   1.000
_cell.length_b   1.000
_cell.length_c   1.000
_cell.angle_alpha   90.00
_cell.angle_beta   90.00
_cell.angle_gamma   90.00
#
_symmetry.space_group_name_H-M   'P 1'
#
loop_
_entity.id
_entity.type
_entity.pdbx_description
1 polymer ?
#
loop_
_entity_poly.entity_id
_entity_poly.type
_entity_poly.pdbx_seq_one_letter_code
_entity_poly.pdbx_strand_id
1 'polypeptide(L)'
;MILRSVKWLFIIIAVILLLLLAGATAVAIMAVQKAPLVASTATTQLDGADSVNELLGQLQRAFSRREEGHQVTLTETQVESLVGVLQRALPDFKGVVNISPIGGTINLTYAIQDTGYFVNASALVLPGNSLRIEQVKIGDLTIPGRYLLRFLERTVNSYTDSEIATIALSRVERVTMKSGELTLDVGRLDALLTELNVVASNMSVDEESELQRLSAYYLRYLSGREIALSTEPVSLIEYLREGMARAREQSETPQDAVLHNKAVILALAVYVGHHRVGTLVGDIQPNAEKALKPRRGAVLHNRNDLARHFIISAALELLSEEGMSLAIGEFKELMDRGNGGSGYSFVDLAADMSGNEFAQVATEISTAVDVQNAMARIQSELEIIPAIEGFPEGLSKQAFIEQYERVDSIAYLKEVEEIKRRINLLPLYQR
;
A
#
# COMPACT_ATOMS: atom_id res chain seq x y z
N MET A 1 -54.12 22.83 22.53
CA MET A 1 -52.77 23.24 23.01
C MET A 1 -51.66 22.36 22.43
N ILE A 2 -51.80 21.04 22.45
CA ILE A 2 -50.82 20.04 21.94
C ILE A 2 -50.45 20.25 20.46
N LEU A 3 -51.42 20.52 19.57
CA LEU A 3 -51.14 20.74 18.14
C LEU A 3 -50.28 21.98 17.84
N ARG A 4 -50.29 23.01 18.70
CA ARG A 4 -49.44 24.21 18.54
C ARG A 4 -48.02 23.90 18.98
N SER A 5 -47.82 23.18 20.08
CA SER A 5 -46.51 22.79 20.59
C SER A 5 -45.76 21.85 19.63
N VAL A 6 -46.47 20.92 18.99
CA VAL A 6 -45.89 20.03 17.97
C VAL A 6 -45.44 20.81 16.73
N LYS A 7 -46.21 21.79 16.26
CA LYS A 7 -45.81 22.67 15.14
C LYS A 7 -44.54 23.47 15.45
N TRP A 8 -44.43 24.03 16.65
CA TRP A 8 -43.21 24.75 17.07
C TRP A 8 -41.99 23.84 17.16
N LEU A 9 -42.16 22.61 17.64
CA LEU A 9 -41.07 21.61 17.67
C LEU A 9 -40.55 21.29 16.26
N PHE A 10 -41.45 21.05 15.29
CA PHE A 10 -41.04 20.80 13.90
C PHE A 10 -40.35 22.02 13.26
N ILE A 11 -40.80 23.24 13.55
CA ILE A 11 -40.15 24.46 13.08
C ILE A 11 -38.75 24.59 13.69
N ILE A 12 -38.58 24.32 14.98
CA ILE A 12 -37.27 24.36 15.64
C ILE A 12 -36.34 23.32 15.03
N ILE A 13 -36.80 22.08 14.83
CA ILE A 13 -36.01 21.02 14.20
C ILE A 13 -35.62 21.42 12.77
N ALA A 14 -36.56 21.95 11.98
CA ALA A 14 -36.29 22.39 10.61
C ALA A 14 -35.28 23.55 10.57
N VAL A 15 -35.37 24.51 11.49
CA VAL A 15 -34.40 25.61 11.62
C VAL A 15 -33.03 25.09 12.04
N ILE A 16 -32.96 24.15 12.98
CA ILE A 16 -31.69 23.51 13.39
C ILE A 16 -31.06 22.79 12.20
N LEU A 17 -31.84 21.98 11.47
CA LEU A 17 -31.36 21.28 10.27
C LEU A 17 -30.88 22.25 9.19
N LEU A 18 -31.60 23.35 8.98
CA LEU A 18 -31.21 24.38 8.02
C LEU A 18 -29.93 25.11 8.43
N LEU A 19 -29.75 25.40 9.72
CA LEU A 19 -28.52 25.98 10.25
C LEU A 19 -27.33 25.00 10.16
N LEU A 20 -27.56 23.71 10.42
CA LEU A 20 -26.55 22.68 10.23
C LEU A 20 -26.15 22.57 8.76
N LEU A 21 -27.12 22.58 7.84
CA LEU A 21 -26.87 22.54 6.40
C LEU A 21 -26.12 23.79 5.91
N ALA A 22 -26.54 24.98 6.35
CA ALA A 22 -25.87 26.23 6.02
C ALA A 22 -24.44 26.26 6.57
N GLY A 23 -24.23 25.78 7.80
CA GLY A 23 -22.92 25.63 8.42
C GLY A 23 -22.03 24.66 7.64
N ALA A 24 -22.55 23.47 7.29
CA ALA A 24 -21.82 22.49 6.49
C ALA A 24 -21.45 23.03 5.11
N THR A 25 -22.36 23.77 4.47
CA THR A 25 -22.11 24.41 3.17
C THR A 25 -21.03 25.49 3.27
N ALA A 26 -21.08 26.33 4.31
CA ALA A 26 -20.05 27.35 4.53
C ALA A 26 -18.67 26.72 4.78
N VAL A 27 -18.60 25.65 5.57
CA VAL A 27 -17.36 24.89 5.81
C VAL A 27 -16.84 24.28 4.51
N ALA A 28 -17.70 23.68 3.69
CA ALA A 28 -17.32 23.11 2.41
C ALA A 28 -16.74 24.18 1.46
N ILE A 29 -17.37 25.36 1.38
CA ILE A 29 -16.86 26.49 0.58
C ILE A 29 -15.50 26.96 1.11
N MET A 30 -15.32 27.08 2.43
CA MET A 30 -14.07 27.53 3.02
C MET A 30 -12.93 26.50 2.91
N ALA A 31 -13.24 25.21 2.79
CA ALA A 31 -12.25 24.15 2.62
C ALA A 31 -11.67 24.09 1.20
N VAL A 32 -12.37 24.67 0.23
CA VAL A 32 -12.06 24.58 -1.19
C VAL A 32 -11.45 25.88 -1.71
N GLN A 33 -10.38 25.77 -2.49
CA GLN A 33 -9.61 26.90 -3.03
C GLN A 33 -9.42 26.77 -4.54
N LYS A 34 -9.20 27.90 -5.22
CA LYS A 34 -9.02 27.96 -6.69
C LYS A 34 -7.58 27.75 -7.16
N ALA A 35 -6.63 27.77 -6.24
CA ALA A 35 -5.21 27.61 -6.53
C ALA A 35 -4.63 26.51 -5.65
N PRO A 36 -3.72 25.68 -6.19
CA PRO A 36 -3.02 24.68 -5.39
C PRO A 36 -2.03 25.35 -4.43
N LEU A 37 -1.93 24.83 -3.21
CA LEU A 37 -0.88 25.21 -2.26
C LEU A 37 0.47 24.59 -2.64
N VAL A 38 0.44 23.39 -3.23
CA VAL A 38 1.62 22.64 -3.64
C VAL A 38 1.62 22.49 -5.16
N ALA A 39 2.69 22.99 -5.79
CA ALA A 39 2.90 22.90 -7.23
C ALA A 39 3.96 21.85 -7.63
N SER A 40 4.54 21.12 -6.66
CA SER A 40 5.57 20.11 -6.93
C SER A 40 5.05 18.96 -7.81
N THR A 41 6.00 18.24 -8.42
CA THR A 41 5.73 17.01 -9.19
C THR A 41 6.39 15.83 -8.47
N ALA A 42 5.78 14.63 -8.54
CA ALA A 42 6.30 13.43 -7.89
C ALA A 42 7.75 13.08 -8.31
N THR A 43 8.16 13.55 -9.49
CA THR A 43 9.42 13.19 -10.15
C THR A 43 10.68 13.52 -9.34
N THR A 44 10.75 14.66 -8.66
CA THR A 44 11.92 15.05 -7.85
C THR A 44 11.89 14.44 -6.45
N GLN A 45 10.71 14.03 -5.99
CA GLN A 45 10.53 13.57 -4.61
C GLN A 45 10.97 12.12 -4.45
N LEU A 46 11.01 11.35 -5.54
CA LEU A 46 11.45 9.95 -5.55
C LEU A 46 12.98 9.79 -5.69
N ASP A 47 13.73 10.88 -5.89
CA ASP A 47 15.20 10.87 -5.99
C ASP A 47 15.91 10.41 -4.70
N GLY A 48 15.18 10.42 -3.59
CA GLY A 48 15.63 9.99 -2.27
C GLY A 48 15.23 8.57 -1.87
N ALA A 49 14.55 7.79 -2.73
CA ALA A 49 13.94 6.53 -2.34
C ALA A 49 14.90 5.56 -1.63
N ASP A 50 16.14 5.46 -2.10
CA ASP A 50 17.20 4.64 -1.51
C ASP A 50 17.52 4.99 -0.04
N SER A 51 17.31 6.24 0.38
CA SER A 51 17.49 6.64 1.78
C SER A 51 16.44 6.05 2.73
N VAL A 52 15.29 5.58 2.22
CA VAL A 52 14.22 4.97 3.03
C VAL A 52 14.64 3.60 3.57
N ASN A 53 15.59 2.91 2.93
CA ASN A 53 16.18 1.68 3.47
C ASN A 53 16.81 1.90 4.86
N GLU A 54 17.43 3.06 5.09
CA GLU A 54 17.99 3.40 6.41
C GLU A 54 16.89 3.59 7.45
N LEU A 55 15.77 4.23 7.08
CA LEU A 55 14.60 4.38 7.94
C LEU A 55 13.98 3.01 8.28
N LEU A 56 13.80 2.14 7.29
CA LEU A 56 13.32 0.78 7.51
C LEU A 56 14.24 -0.02 8.44
N GLY A 57 15.57 0.12 8.28
CA GLY A 57 16.55 -0.49 9.18
C GLY A 57 16.52 0.07 10.61
N GLN A 58 16.22 1.37 10.79
CA GLN A 58 15.99 1.96 12.11
C GLN A 58 14.73 1.39 12.76
N LEU A 59 13.62 1.34 12.02
CA LEU A 59 12.35 0.81 12.51
C LEU A 59 12.46 -0.68 12.85
N GLN A 60 13.08 -1.49 11.99
CA GLN A 60 13.30 -2.92 12.25
C GLN A 60 14.09 -3.15 13.54
N ARG A 61 15.14 -2.34 13.78
CA ARG A 61 15.90 -2.39 15.05
C ARG A 61 15.04 -2.00 16.24
N ALA A 62 14.25 -0.93 16.12
CA ALA A 62 13.34 -0.48 17.17
C ALA A 62 12.33 -1.56 17.56
N PHE A 63 11.73 -2.25 16.59
CA PHE A 63 10.81 -3.35 16.85
C PHE A 63 11.51 -4.60 17.40
N SER A 64 12.73 -4.90 16.94
CA SER A 64 13.48 -6.07 17.40
C SER A 64 13.98 -5.92 18.84
N ARG A 65 14.31 -4.69 19.25
CA ARG A 65 14.78 -4.35 20.61
C ARG A 65 13.72 -3.61 21.43
N ARG A 66 12.45 -3.94 21.22
CA ARG A 66 11.26 -3.27 21.79
C ARG A 66 11.27 -2.91 23.29
N GLU A 67 12.09 -3.57 24.09
CA GLU A 67 12.25 -3.30 25.53
C GLU A 67 13.12 -2.07 25.85
N GLU A 68 13.80 -1.52 24.84
CA GLU A 68 14.67 -0.34 24.93
C GLU A 68 13.97 0.90 24.37
N GLY A 69 14.44 2.09 24.79
CA GLY A 69 14.10 3.35 24.10
C GLY A 69 14.92 3.50 22.82
N HIS A 70 14.34 4.11 21.81
CA HIS A 70 14.95 4.25 20.49
C HIS A 70 14.91 5.68 20.00
N GLN A 71 15.90 6.02 19.19
CA GLN A 71 15.91 7.25 18.44
C GLN A 71 15.68 6.92 16.97
N VAL A 72 14.60 7.47 16.40
CA VAL A 72 14.26 7.33 14.98
C VAL A 72 14.43 8.68 14.32
N THR A 73 15.34 8.76 13.35
CA THR A 73 15.58 9.97 12.57
C THR A 73 14.96 9.82 11.19
N LEU A 74 14.12 10.80 10.85
CA LEU A 74 13.50 10.97 9.56
C LEU A 74 14.10 12.20 8.88
N THR A 75 14.64 12.03 7.68
CA THR A 75 15.11 13.15 6.87
C THR A 75 13.98 13.69 6.00
N GLU A 76 14.06 14.96 5.61
CA GLU A 76 13.12 15.59 4.69
C GLU A 76 13.01 14.77 3.40
N THR A 77 14.15 14.33 2.86
CA THR A 77 14.24 13.48 1.66
C THR A 77 13.53 12.13 1.82
N GLN A 78 13.60 11.48 2.97
CA GLN A 78 12.86 10.24 3.23
C GLN A 78 11.35 10.48 3.25
N VAL A 79 10.91 11.55 3.92
CA VAL A 79 9.48 11.89 4.00
C VAL A 79 8.95 12.30 2.62
N GLU A 80 9.71 13.10 1.87
CA GLU A 80 9.40 13.45 0.49
C GLU A 80 9.28 12.22 -0.41
N SER A 81 10.18 11.24 -0.26
CA SER A 81 10.13 9.99 -1.02
C SER A 81 8.85 9.21 -0.75
N LEU A 82 8.43 9.10 0.51
CA LEU A 82 7.16 8.45 0.88
C LEU A 82 5.94 9.21 0.35
N VAL A 83 5.97 10.55 0.40
CA VAL A 83 4.94 11.39 -0.22
C VAL A 83 4.93 11.18 -1.74
N GLY A 84 6.10 11.04 -2.37
CA GLY A 84 6.26 10.75 -3.79
C GLY A 84 5.53 9.47 -4.22
N VAL A 85 5.58 8.40 -3.42
CA VAL A 85 4.83 7.16 -3.67
C VAL A 85 3.32 7.41 -3.68
N LEU A 86 2.81 8.16 -2.70
CA LEU A 86 1.38 8.49 -2.64
C LEU A 86 0.94 9.34 -3.82
N GLN A 87 1.74 10.33 -4.24
CA GLN A 87 1.46 11.13 -5.43
C GLN A 87 1.52 10.31 -6.72
N ARG A 88 2.36 9.28 -6.74
CA ARG A 88 2.49 8.36 -7.87
C ARG A 88 1.25 7.47 -8.02
N ALA A 89 0.71 6.99 -6.89
CA ALA A 89 -0.53 6.23 -6.85
C ALA A 89 -1.78 7.11 -7.08
N LEU A 90 -1.77 8.34 -6.55
CA LEU A 90 -2.88 9.29 -6.57
C LEU A 90 -2.45 10.60 -7.27
N PRO A 91 -2.62 10.72 -8.61
CA PRO A 91 -2.13 11.86 -9.37
C PRO A 91 -2.70 13.23 -8.95
N ASP A 92 -3.90 13.21 -8.36
CA ASP A 92 -4.58 14.41 -7.85
C ASP A 92 -4.03 14.88 -6.50
N PHE A 93 -3.27 14.04 -5.81
CA PHE A 93 -2.63 14.36 -4.55
C PHE A 93 -1.24 14.93 -4.77
N LYS A 94 -0.90 15.98 -4.01
CA LYS A 94 0.44 16.60 -3.96
C LYS A 94 0.76 16.95 -2.51
N GLY A 95 2.02 16.80 -2.12
CA GLY A 95 2.50 17.10 -0.79
C GLY A 95 3.94 17.56 -0.82
N VAL A 96 4.29 18.49 0.06
CA VAL A 96 5.68 18.90 0.33
C VAL A 96 5.86 18.99 1.83
N VAL A 97 7.01 18.52 2.29
CA VAL A 97 7.41 18.61 3.69
C VAL A 97 8.67 19.45 3.76
N ASN A 98 8.73 20.35 4.74
CA ASN A 98 9.92 21.10 5.06
C ASN A 98 10.23 20.96 6.54
N ILE A 99 11.48 20.69 6.88
CA ILE A 99 11.92 20.48 8.26
C ILE A 99 12.99 21.50 8.61
N SER A 100 12.72 22.32 9.62
CA SER A 100 13.65 23.34 10.12
C SER A 100 13.89 23.19 11.62
N PRO A 101 14.96 23.80 12.18
CA PRO A 101 15.22 23.74 13.62
C PRO A 101 14.09 24.30 14.52
N ILE A 102 13.22 25.15 13.97
CA ILE A 102 12.14 25.80 14.73
C ILE A 102 10.77 25.14 14.52
N GLY A 103 10.66 24.20 13.57
CA GLY A 103 9.40 23.54 13.23
C GLY A 103 9.44 22.86 11.87
N GLY A 104 8.55 21.88 11.69
CA GLY A 104 8.31 21.21 10.42
C GLY A 104 6.94 21.59 9.85
N THR A 105 6.88 21.84 8.55
CA THR A 105 5.62 22.11 7.84
C THR A 105 5.31 21.00 6.87
N ILE A 106 4.07 20.52 6.91
CA ILE A 106 3.52 19.58 5.93
C ILE A 106 2.46 20.35 5.14
N ASN A 107 2.63 20.50 3.84
CA ASN A 107 1.68 21.14 2.95
C ASN A 107 1.15 20.10 1.97
N LEU A 108 -0.17 20.01 1.83
CA LEU A 108 -0.87 19.06 0.98
C LEU A 108 -1.85 19.79 0.07
N THR A 109 -2.04 19.27 -1.12
CA THR A 109 -3.03 19.71 -2.10
C THR A 109 -3.70 18.47 -2.68
N TYR A 110 -5.02 18.45 -2.68
CA TYR A 110 -5.81 17.45 -3.40
C TYR A 110 -6.64 18.16 -4.46
N ALA A 111 -6.45 17.80 -5.72
CA ALA A 111 -7.23 18.32 -6.84
C ALA A 111 -8.59 17.62 -6.89
N ILE A 112 -9.66 18.41 -6.90
CA ILE A 112 -11.01 17.87 -7.08
C ILE A 112 -11.23 17.73 -8.59
N GLN A 113 -11.20 16.48 -9.07
CA GLN A 113 -11.34 16.12 -10.48
C GLN A 113 -12.49 16.87 -11.17
N ASP A 114 -12.25 17.33 -12.39
CA ASP A 114 -13.22 18.00 -13.27
C ASP A 114 -13.87 19.30 -12.75
N THR A 115 -13.40 19.84 -11.62
CA THR A 115 -13.97 21.08 -11.05
C THR A 115 -13.03 22.29 -11.13
N GLY A 116 -11.72 22.06 -11.30
CA GLY A 116 -10.70 23.11 -11.23
C GLY A 116 -10.47 23.69 -9.82
N TYR A 117 -11.01 23.01 -8.79
CA TYR A 117 -10.86 23.39 -7.40
C TYR A 117 -9.94 22.42 -6.65
N PHE A 118 -9.40 22.89 -5.52
CA PHE A 118 -8.43 22.18 -4.71
C PHE A 118 -8.81 22.20 -3.24
N VAL A 119 -8.54 21.11 -2.52
CA VAL A 119 -8.52 21.09 -1.06
C VAL A 119 -7.07 21.19 -0.64
N ASN A 120 -6.69 22.30 -0.02
CA ASN A 120 -5.35 22.50 0.49
C ASN A 120 -5.33 22.29 2.00
N ALA A 121 -4.36 21.53 2.50
CA ALA A 121 -4.13 21.36 3.92
C ALA A 121 -2.69 21.74 4.28
N SER A 122 -2.49 22.34 5.44
CA SER A 122 -1.15 22.56 5.99
C SER A 122 -1.13 22.28 7.48
N ALA A 123 -0.05 21.69 7.97
CA ALA A 123 0.15 21.41 9.39
C ALA A 123 1.53 21.91 9.84
N LEU A 124 1.57 22.54 11.01
CA LEU A 124 2.82 22.97 11.65
C LEU A 124 3.11 22.07 12.85
N VAL A 125 4.21 21.34 12.79
CA VAL A 125 4.73 20.48 13.85
C VAL A 125 5.87 21.22 14.54
N LEU A 126 5.88 21.25 15.87
CA LEU A 126 6.91 21.92 16.65
C LEU A 126 7.78 20.91 17.42
N PRO A 127 9.08 21.19 17.62
CA PRO A 127 9.92 20.39 18.52
C PRO A 127 9.47 20.57 19.97
N GLY A 128 9.74 19.57 20.82
CA GLY A 128 9.36 19.59 22.22
C GLY A 128 9.47 18.24 22.92
N ASN A 129 8.93 18.15 24.14
CA ASN A 129 8.93 16.93 24.97
C ASN A 129 7.74 15.98 24.64
N SER A 130 7.13 16.14 23.47
CA SER A 130 6.07 15.29 22.95
C SER A 130 5.79 15.66 21.49
N LEU A 131 5.03 14.83 20.77
CA LEU A 131 4.52 15.19 19.46
C LEU A 131 3.49 16.32 19.58
N ARG A 132 3.84 17.52 19.07
CA ARG A 132 2.95 18.68 19.10
C ARG A 132 2.69 19.20 17.69
N ILE A 133 1.42 19.14 17.29
CA ILE A 133 0.89 19.87 16.14
C ILE A 133 0.31 21.19 16.67
N GLU A 134 0.86 22.31 16.24
CA GLU A 134 0.41 23.64 16.70
C GLU A 134 -0.96 23.97 16.10
N GLN A 135 -1.04 23.91 14.79
CA GLN A 135 -2.25 24.21 14.04
C GLN A 135 -2.27 23.43 12.73
N VAL A 136 -3.49 23.22 12.24
CA VAL A 136 -3.79 22.60 10.96
C VAL A 136 -4.73 23.54 10.23
N LYS A 137 -4.39 23.92 9.01
CA LYS A 137 -5.22 24.77 8.17
C LYS A 137 -5.72 23.96 6.99
N ILE A 138 -7.04 23.89 6.79
CA ILE A 138 -7.70 23.24 5.66
C ILE A 138 -8.48 24.31 4.90
N GLY A 139 -8.06 24.63 3.67
CA GLY A 139 -8.51 25.82 2.96
C GLY A 139 -8.26 27.06 3.83
N ASP A 140 -9.33 27.76 4.21
CA ASP A 140 -9.27 28.92 5.11
C ASP A 140 -9.57 28.58 6.57
N LEU A 141 -9.96 27.34 6.87
CA LEU A 141 -10.29 26.89 8.22
C LEU A 141 -9.02 26.58 9.00
N THR A 142 -8.80 27.29 10.12
CA THR A 142 -7.68 26.99 11.04
C THR A 142 -8.19 26.24 12.26
N ILE A 143 -7.65 25.03 12.47
CA ILE A 143 -8.00 24.12 13.55
C ILE A 143 -6.77 23.98 14.46
N PRO A 144 -6.88 24.28 15.77
CA PRO A 144 -5.79 24.01 16.71
C PRO A 144 -5.41 22.52 16.69
N GLY A 145 -4.12 22.21 16.57
CA GLY A 145 -3.66 20.84 16.27
C GLY A 145 -4.01 19.80 17.34
N ARG A 146 -4.25 20.23 18.59
CA ARG A 146 -4.78 19.37 19.66
C ARG A 146 -6.13 18.71 19.32
N TYR A 147 -6.97 19.38 18.53
CA TYR A 147 -8.25 18.81 18.12
C TYR A 147 -8.06 17.78 17.02
N LEU A 148 -7.11 18.00 16.09
CA LEU A 148 -6.75 16.99 15.09
C LEU A 148 -6.20 15.74 15.79
N LEU A 149 -5.26 15.89 16.72
CA LEU A 149 -4.67 14.73 17.42
C LEU A 149 -5.73 13.92 18.18
N ARG A 150 -6.64 14.56 18.91
CA ARG A 150 -7.75 13.87 19.58
C ARG A 150 -8.73 13.22 18.63
N PHE A 151 -8.98 13.85 17.48
CA PHE A 151 -9.83 13.27 16.44
C PHE A 151 -9.17 12.03 15.85
N LEU A 152 -7.89 12.10 15.45
CA LEU A 152 -7.13 10.96 14.92
C LEU A 152 -7.04 9.83 15.95
N GLU A 153 -6.72 10.15 17.20
CA GLU A 153 -6.66 9.18 18.30
C GLU A 153 -8.00 8.45 18.45
N ARG A 154 -9.12 9.18 18.56
CA ARG A 154 -10.46 8.57 18.68
C ARG A 154 -10.84 7.78 17.45
N THR A 155 -10.59 8.29 16.25
CA THR A 155 -10.97 7.64 15.00
C THR A 155 -10.19 6.34 14.81
N VAL A 156 -8.87 6.35 15.01
CA VAL A 156 -8.04 5.15 14.87
C VAL A 156 -8.39 4.13 15.94
N ASN A 157 -8.48 4.52 17.22
CA ASN A 157 -8.84 3.61 18.30
C ASN A 157 -10.24 3.00 18.09
N SER A 158 -11.22 3.82 17.67
CA SER A 158 -12.58 3.33 17.40
C SER A 158 -12.65 2.44 16.17
N TYR A 159 -11.86 2.70 15.13
CA TYR A 159 -11.84 1.89 13.90
C TYR A 159 -11.15 0.55 14.12
N THR A 160 -10.10 0.54 14.96
CA THR A 160 -9.31 -0.66 15.28
C THR A 160 -9.81 -1.41 16.53
N ASP A 161 -10.85 -0.88 17.18
CA ASP A 161 -11.34 -1.32 18.49
C ASP A 161 -10.20 -1.55 19.51
N SER A 162 -9.26 -0.60 19.59
CA SER A 162 -8.02 -0.72 20.36
C SER A 162 -7.60 0.61 20.98
N GLU A 163 -6.52 0.62 21.76
CA GLU A 163 -5.86 1.83 22.27
C GLU A 163 -4.58 2.19 21.48
N ILE A 164 -4.43 1.67 20.25
CA ILE A 164 -3.17 1.73 19.50
C ILE A 164 -2.67 3.16 19.28
N ALA A 165 -3.54 4.11 18.96
CA ALA A 165 -3.14 5.49 18.70
C ALA A 165 -2.77 6.22 20.00
N THR A 166 -3.50 5.95 21.08
CA THR A 166 -3.19 6.49 22.42
C THR A 166 -1.81 6.01 22.87
N ILE A 167 -1.54 4.71 22.73
CA ILE A 167 -0.25 4.12 23.05
C ILE A 167 0.83 4.74 22.17
N ALA A 168 0.66 4.77 20.84
CA ALA A 168 1.65 5.32 19.91
C ALA A 168 2.02 6.78 20.22
N LEU A 169 1.03 7.65 20.44
CA LEU A 169 1.26 9.06 20.78
C LEU A 169 2.00 9.20 22.11
N SER A 170 1.69 8.36 23.10
CA SER A 170 2.36 8.38 24.41
C SER A 170 3.81 7.91 24.38
N ARG A 171 4.22 7.15 23.34
CA ARG A 171 5.61 6.67 23.21
C ARG A 171 6.56 7.72 22.65
N VAL A 172 6.06 8.78 22.02
CA VAL A 172 6.92 9.88 21.56
C VAL A 172 7.28 10.77 22.75
N GLU A 173 8.44 10.52 23.34
CA GLU A 173 8.92 11.21 24.54
C GLU A 173 9.54 12.56 24.22
N ARG A 174 10.16 12.70 23.03
CA ARG A 174 10.77 13.96 22.60
C ARG A 174 10.86 14.03 21.09
N VAL A 175 10.62 15.22 20.56
CA VAL A 175 10.78 15.56 19.14
C VAL A 175 11.83 16.65 19.05
N THR A 176 12.93 16.35 18.37
CA THR A 176 13.97 17.33 18.05
C THR A 176 14.02 17.54 16.55
N MET A 177 14.36 18.75 16.12
CA MET A 177 14.45 19.09 14.72
C MET A 177 15.75 19.82 14.44
N LYS A 178 16.32 19.54 13.28
CA LYS A 178 17.45 20.24 12.67
C LYS A 178 17.06 20.59 11.24
N SER A 179 17.93 21.29 10.52
CA SER A 179 17.70 21.58 9.11
C SER A 179 17.61 20.27 8.32
N GLY A 180 16.44 19.96 7.77
CA GLY A 180 16.17 18.75 6.97
C GLY A 180 16.04 17.45 7.77
N GLU A 181 16.02 17.48 9.11
CA GLU A 181 15.95 16.26 9.93
C GLU A 181 15.01 16.42 11.12
N LEU A 182 14.17 15.41 11.33
CA LEU A 182 13.30 15.26 12.49
C LEU A 182 13.68 13.99 13.22
N THR A 183 13.99 14.10 14.50
CA THR A 183 14.37 12.98 15.34
C THR A 183 13.34 12.78 16.45
N LEU A 184 12.76 11.58 16.46
CA LEU A 184 11.82 11.11 17.47
C LEU A 184 12.58 10.24 18.48
N ASP A 185 12.55 10.65 19.74
CA ASP A 185 12.92 9.76 20.84
C ASP A 185 11.66 9.04 21.29
N VAL A 186 11.67 7.73 21.09
CA VAL A 186 10.54 6.84 21.32
C VAL A 186 10.87 5.95 22.50
N GLY A 187 9.96 5.89 23.47
CA GLY A 187 10.07 4.99 24.60
C GLY A 187 9.92 3.51 24.21
N ARG A 188 9.80 2.65 25.22
CA ARG A 188 9.63 1.20 25.02
C ARG A 188 8.40 0.88 24.17
N LEU A 189 8.57 -0.04 23.22
CA LEU A 189 7.57 -0.42 22.22
C LEU A 189 6.81 -1.71 22.57
N ASP A 190 7.09 -2.36 23.69
CA ASP A 190 6.44 -3.61 24.13
C ASP A 190 4.91 -3.50 24.14
N ALA A 191 4.40 -2.42 24.75
CA ALA A 191 2.98 -2.15 24.82
C ALA A 191 2.39 -1.87 23.44
N LEU A 192 3.11 -1.13 22.59
CA LEU A 192 2.65 -0.82 21.22
C LEU A 192 2.53 -2.11 20.40
N LEU A 193 3.50 -3.00 20.48
CA LEU A 193 3.49 -4.28 19.77
C LEU A 193 2.42 -5.23 20.30
N THR A 194 2.17 -5.21 21.61
CA THR A 194 1.09 -5.99 22.21
C THR A 194 -0.26 -5.50 21.69
N GLU A 195 -0.45 -4.18 21.66
CA GLU A 195 -1.67 -3.57 21.12
C GLU A 195 -1.80 -3.79 19.61
N LEU A 196 -0.71 -3.79 18.84
CA LEU A 196 -0.76 -4.15 17.41
C LEU A 196 -1.30 -5.57 17.18
N ASN A 197 -1.01 -6.51 18.09
CA ASN A 197 -1.61 -7.84 18.00
C ASN A 197 -3.11 -7.82 18.31
N VAL A 198 -3.56 -6.94 19.21
CA VAL A 198 -4.99 -6.71 19.50
C VAL A 198 -5.68 -6.06 18.29
N VAL A 199 -5.06 -5.06 17.67
CA VAL A 199 -5.55 -4.47 16.41
C VAL A 199 -5.65 -5.56 15.35
N ALA A 200 -4.60 -6.35 15.16
CA ALA A 200 -4.62 -7.44 14.20
C ALA A 200 -5.73 -8.45 14.50
N SER A 201 -6.01 -8.75 15.78
CA SER A 201 -7.10 -9.66 16.18
C SER A 201 -8.49 -9.05 16.07
N ASN A 202 -8.65 -7.74 16.25
CA ASN A 202 -9.94 -7.06 16.23
C ASN A 202 -10.33 -6.62 14.81
N MET A 203 -9.32 -6.27 14.00
CA MET A 203 -9.47 -6.03 12.58
C MET A 203 -9.57 -7.33 11.79
N SER A 204 -9.00 -8.44 12.29
CA SER A 204 -9.48 -9.75 11.87
C SER A 204 -10.90 -9.87 12.41
N VAL A 205 -11.87 -9.75 11.52
CA VAL A 205 -13.28 -9.90 11.87
C VAL A 205 -13.45 -11.19 12.68
N ASP A 206 -14.14 -11.13 13.83
CA ASP A 206 -14.42 -12.27 14.74
C ASP A 206 -15.13 -13.46 14.02
N GLU A 207 -15.52 -13.28 12.76
CA GLU A 207 -15.74 -14.33 11.78
C GLU A 207 -14.57 -14.33 10.79
N GLU A 208 -13.74 -15.40 10.78
CA GLU A 208 -12.74 -15.65 9.74
C GLU A 208 -13.36 -15.32 8.39
N SER A 209 -12.90 -14.23 7.74
CA SER A 209 -13.53 -13.78 6.51
C SER A 209 -13.54 -14.95 5.53
N GLU A 210 -14.60 -15.08 4.74
CA GLU A 210 -14.67 -16.18 3.78
C GLU A 210 -13.44 -16.24 2.88
N LEU A 211 -12.89 -15.07 2.53
CA LEU A 211 -11.63 -14.94 1.81
C LEU A 211 -10.43 -15.50 2.58
N GLN A 212 -10.29 -15.21 3.88
CA GLN A 212 -9.23 -15.76 4.73
C GLN A 212 -9.35 -17.28 4.81
N ARG A 213 -10.56 -17.80 5.08
CA ARG A 213 -10.84 -19.24 5.15
C ARG A 213 -10.49 -19.97 3.86
N LEU A 214 -10.91 -19.39 2.73
CA LEU A 214 -10.60 -19.92 1.39
C LEU A 214 -9.11 -19.83 1.09
N SER A 215 -8.45 -18.72 1.43
CA SER A 215 -7.00 -18.56 1.23
C SER A 215 -6.21 -19.59 2.02
N ALA A 216 -6.59 -19.84 3.28
CA ALA A 216 -6.01 -20.90 4.11
C ALA A 216 -6.31 -22.29 3.54
N TYR A 217 -7.50 -22.52 3.00
CA TYR A 217 -7.85 -23.75 2.29
C TYR A 217 -6.95 -23.98 1.07
N TYR A 218 -6.79 -23.00 0.19
CA TYR A 218 -5.95 -23.12 -1.00
C TYR A 218 -4.48 -23.29 -0.66
N LEU A 219 -3.98 -22.58 0.35
CA LEU A 219 -2.62 -22.75 0.85
C LEU A 219 -2.37 -24.21 1.25
N ARG A 220 -3.26 -24.80 2.05
CA ARG A 220 -3.16 -26.21 2.46
C ARG A 220 -3.29 -27.14 1.26
N TYR A 221 -4.27 -26.90 0.38
CA TYR A 221 -4.49 -27.70 -0.83
C TYR A 221 -3.24 -27.76 -1.71
N LEU A 222 -2.67 -26.59 -2.05
CA LEU A 222 -1.48 -26.47 -2.89
C LEU A 222 -0.24 -27.07 -2.22
N SER A 223 -0.07 -26.87 -0.91
CA SER A 223 1.05 -27.44 -0.16
C SER A 223 1.05 -28.97 -0.09
N GLY A 224 -0.12 -29.59 -0.28
CA GLY A 224 -0.30 -31.04 -0.28
C GLY A 224 -0.15 -31.71 -1.66
N ARG A 225 0.10 -30.93 -2.73
CA ARG A 225 0.24 -31.48 -4.10
C ARG A 225 1.65 -32.00 -4.35
N GLU A 226 1.80 -32.89 -5.34
CA GLU A 226 3.11 -33.43 -5.71
C GLU A 226 4.09 -32.32 -6.15
N ILE A 227 3.58 -31.27 -6.83
CA ILE A 227 4.37 -30.10 -7.23
C ILE A 227 5.00 -29.36 -6.04
N ALA A 228 4.41 -29.42 -4.85
CA ALA A 228 4.97 -28.84 -3.64
C ALA A 228 6.19 -29.61 -3.10
N LEU A 229 6.26 -30.91 -3.41
CA LEU A 229 7.29 -31.84 -2.94
C LEU A 229 8.47 -31.99 -3.91
N SER A 230 8.38 -31.36 -5.10
CA SER A 230 9.39 -31.40 -6.15
C SER A 230 10.79 -31.03 -5.62
N THR A 231 11.80 -31.80 -6.04
CA THR A 231 13.21 -31.51 -5.74
C THR A 231 13.81 -30.47 -6.68
N GLU A 232 13.14 -30.20 -7.80
CA GLU A 232 13.50 -29.20 -8.80
C GLU A 232 12.57 -27.98 -8.73
N PRO A 233 13.04 -26.79 -9.13
CA PRO A 233 12.20 -25.62 -9.28
C PRO A 233 11.02 -25.89 -10.23
N VAL A 234 9.83 -25.46 -9.84
CA VAL A 234 8.60 -25.62 -10.62
C VAL A 234 8.12 -24.24 -11.05
N SER A 235 7.62 -24.11 -12.28
CA SER A 235 7.07 -22.84 -12.75
C SER A 235 5.90 -22.39 -11.89
N LEU A 236 5.78 -21.08 -11.63
CA LEU A 236 4.62 -20.50 -10.96
C LEU A 236 3.31 -20.82 -11.69
N ILE A 237 3.34 -21.00 -13.03
CA ILE A 237 2.14 -21.35 -13.79
C ILE A 237 1.55 -22.69 -13.38
N GLU A 238 2.37 -23.64 -12.91
CA GLU A 238 1.86 -24.95 -12.46
C GLU A 238 1.07 -24.82 -11.15
N TYR A 239 1.58 -23.99 -10.23
CA TYR A 239 0.85 -23.69 -9.00
C TYR A 239 -0.44 -22.91 -9.27
N LEU A 240 -0.40 -21.93 -10.18
CA LEU A 240 -1.59 -21.20 -10.61
C LEU A 240 -2.58 -22.11 -11.35
N ARG A 241 -2.11 -23.02 -12.22
CA ARG A 241 -2.93 -24.01 -12.94
C ARG A 241 -3.67 -24.90 -11.95
N GLU A 242 -2.97 -25.49 -10.97
CA GLU A 242 -3.59 -26.33 -9.94
C GLU A 242 -4.59 -25.55 -9.08
N GLY A 243 -4.21 -24.34 -8.63
CA GLY A 243 -5.08 -23.49 -7.82
C GLY A 243 -6.35 -23.06 -8.55
N MET A 244 -6.20 -22.57 -9.78
CA MET A 244 -7.31 -22.07 -10.60
C MET A 244 -8.18 -23.19 -11.15
N ALA A 245 -7.62 -24.38 -11.44
CA ALA A 245 -8.43 -25.56 -11.75
C ALA A 245 -9.32 -25.94 -10.56
N ARG A 246 -8.78 -25.90 -9.34
CA ARG A 246 -9.57 -26.14 -8.14
C ARG A 246 -10.58 -25.02 -7.87
N ALA A 247 -10.25 -23.76 -8.12
CA ALA A 247 -11.19 -22.64 -8.06
C ALA A 247 -12.37 -22.84 -9.00
N ARG A 248 -12.10 -23.25 -10.24
CA ARG A 248 -13.12 -23.57 -11.24
C ARG A 248 -14.09 -24.66 -10.79
N GLU A 249 -13.57 -25.71 -10.15
CA GLU A 249 -14.42 -26.81 -9.62
C GLU A 249 -15.32 -26.38 -8.47
N GLN A 250 -14.97 -25.30 -7.75
CA GLN A 250 -15.73 -24.80 -6.60
C GLN A 250 -16.64 -23.63 -6.94
N SER A 251 -16.41 -22.96 -8.07
CA SER A 251 -17.16 -21.76 -8.46
C SER A 251 -18.46 -22.13 -9.15
N GLU A 252 -19.60 -21.75 -8.57
CA GLU A 252 -20.93 -21.93 -9.18
C GLU A 252 -21.39 -20.68 -9.93
N THR A 253 -20.97 -19.50 -9.46
CA THR A 253 -21.30 -18.19 -10.04
C THR A 253 -20.03 -17.40 -10.39
N PRO A 254 -20.14 -16.35 -11.24
CA PRO A 254 -19.03 -15.43 -11.48
C PRO A 254 -18.51 -14.75 -10.21
N GLN A 255 -19.38 -14.47 -9.25
CA GLN A 255 -18.99 -13.89 -7.96
C GLN A 255 -18.15 -14.87 -7.14
N ASP A 256 -18.52 -16.15 -7.14
CA ASP A 256 -17.69 -17.20 -6.51
C ASP A 256 -16.34 -17.31 -7.20
N ALA A 257 -16.31 -17.22 -8.54
CA ALA A 257 -15.07 -17.27 -9.30
C ALA A 257 -14.11 -16.14 -8.88
N VAL A 258 -14.62 -14.91 -8.75
CA VAL A 258 -13.83 -13.78 -8.24
C VAL A 258 -13.27 -14.09 -6.84
N LEU A 259 -14.12 -14.58 -5.92
CA LEU A 259 -13.72 -14.87 -4.55
C LEU A 259 -12.67 -15.98 -4.46
N HIS A 260 -12.87 -17.08 -5.19
CA HIS A 260 -11.92 -18.18 -5.26
C HIS A 260 -10.60 -17.77 -5.92
N ASN A 261 -10.64 -16.94 -6.97
CA ASN A 261 -9.43 -16.43 -7.62
C ASN A 261 -8.61 -15.55 -6.68
N LYS A 262 -9.27 -14.64 -5.93
CA LYS A 262 -8.62 -13.86 -4.86
C LYS A 262 -7.94 -14.77 -3.86
N ALA A 263 -8.64 -15.80 -3.38
CA ALA A 263 -8.12 -16.73 -2.39
C ALA A 263 -6.90 -17.53 -2.90
N VAL A 264 -6.91 -17.96 -4.16
CA VAL A 264 -5.76 -18.64 -4.79
C VAL A 264 -4.54 -17.71 -4.88
N ILE A 265 -4.73 -16.47 -5.33
CA ILE A 265 -3.65 -15.48 -5.45
C ILE A 265 -3.03 -15.22 -4.07
N LEU A 266 -3.84 -14.96 -3.06
CA LEU A 266 -3.36 -14.69 -1.69
C LEU A 266 -2.66 -15.91 -1.09
N ALA A 267 -3.20 -17.12 -1.28
CA ALA A 267 -2.56 -18.35 -0.86
C ALA A 267 -1.17 -18.52 -1.49
N LEU A 268 -1.05 -18.26 -2.79
CA LEU A 268 0.23 -18.36 -3.51
C LEU A 268 1.20 -17.24 -3.13
N ALA A 269 0.72 -16.04 -2.84
CA ALA A 269 1.57 -14.95 -2.36
C ALA A 269 2.20 -15.30 -1.00
N VAL A 270 1.46 -15.99 -0.14
CA VAL A 270 1.97 -16.52 1.13
C VAL A 270 2.91 -17.72 0.93
N TYR A 271 2.56 -18.63 0.01
CA TYR A 271 3.27 -19.89 -0.20
C TYR A 271 4.58 -19.72 -0.99
N VAL A 272 4.51 -19.03 -2.14
CA VAL A 272 5.61 -18.80 -3.08
C VAL A 272 6.33 -17.47 -2.78
N GLY A 273 5.57 -16.41 -2.52
CA GLY A 273 6.08 -15.05 -2.35
C GLY A 273 6.84 -14.87 -1.03
N HIS A 274 6.10 -14.71 0.06
CA HIS A 274 6.66 -14.64 1.41
C HIS A 274 5.57 -14.89 2.47
N HIS A 275 5.87 -15.69 3.50
CA HIS A 275 4.88 -16.06 4.52
C HIS A 275 4.26 -14.85 5.24
N ARG A 276 5.02 -13.76 5.41
CA ARG A 276 4.54 -12.51 6.02
C ARG A 276 3.47 -11.78 5.20
N VAL A 277 3.28 -12.09 3.92
CA VAL A 277 2.14 -11.55 3.15
C VAL A 277 0.81 -11.96 3.79
N GLY A 278 0.78 -13.10 4.50
CA GLY A 278 -0.42 -13.58 5.18
C GLY A 278 -0.93 -12.62 6.25
N THR A 279 -0.07 -11.78 6.83
CA THR A 279 -0.52 -10.79 7.80
C THR A 279 -1.42 -9.70 7.19
N LEU A 280 -1.47 -9.59 5.86
CA LEU A 280 -2.33 -8.61 5.17
C LEU A 280 -3.78 -9.08 4.99
N VAL A 281 -4.05 -10.38 5.14
CA VAL A 281 -5.39 -11.00 4.92
C VAL A 281 -5.93 -11.65 6.19
N GLY A 282 -5.07 -11.87 7.18
CA GLY A 282 -5.32 -12.70 8.36
C GLY A 282 -4.40 -13.93 8.32
N ASP A 283 -3.85 -14.36 9.45
CA ASP A 283 -2.83 -15.43 9.48
C ASP A 283 -3.40 -16.75 8.94
N ILE A 284 -3.13 -17.02 7.66
CA ILE A 284 -3.55 -18.24 6.98
C ILE A 284 -2.53 -19.39 7.14
N GLN A 285 -1.36 -19.11 7.71
CA GLN A 285 -0.35 -20.14 7.95
C GLN A 285 -0.74 -20.97 9.17
N PRO A 286 -0.71 -22.31 9.10
CA PRO A 286 -1.04 -23.14 10.27
C PRO A 286 -0.01 -22.98 11.39
N ASN A 287 1.21 -22.57 11.06
CA ASN A 287 2.27 -22.27 12.02
C ASN A 287 3.22 -21.22 11.42
N ALA A 288 3.28 -20.03 12.01
CA ALA A 288 4.13 -18.94 11.53
C ALA A 288 5.64 -19.25 11.62
N GLU A 289 6.07 -20.00 12.63
CA GLU A 289 7.48 -20.41 12.81
C GLU A 289 7.90 -21.52 11.83
N LYS A 290 6.93 -22.31 11.36
CA LYS A 290 7.11 -23.39 10.38
C LYS A 290 6.20 -23.18 9.19
N ALA A 291 6.27 -21.98 8.61
CA ALA A 291 5.45 -21.58 7.48
C ALA A 291 5.52 -22.60 6.34
N LEU A 292 4.36 -22.92 5.77
CA LEU A 292 4.25 -23.71 4.55
C LEU A 292 4.93 -22.94 3.41
N LYS A 293 5.84 -23.62 2.72
CA LYS A 293 6.58 -23.13 1.56
C LYS A 293 6.91 -24.31 0.63
N PRO A 294 7.09 -24.08 -0.68
CA PRO A 294 7.48 -25.15 -1.59
C PRO A 294 8.89 -25.62 -1.25
N ARG A 295 9.16 -26.91 -1.51
CA ARG A 295 10.48 -27.51 -1.23
C ARG A 295 11.60 -26.81 -2.00
N ARG A 296 11.32 -26.45 -3.25
CA ARG A 296 12.12 -25.53 -4.06
C ARG A 296 11.26 -24.33 -4.43
N GLY A 297 11.87 -23.14 -4.47
CA GLY A 297 11.15 -21.93 -4.86
C GLY A 297 10.55 -22.07 -6.26
N ALA A 298 9.32 -21.58 -6.44
CA ALA A 298 8.72 -21.51 -7.76
C ALA A 298 9.47 -20.49 -8.62
N VAL A 299 9.40 -20.64 -9.94
CA VAL A 299 10.13 -19.77 -10.89
C VAL A 299 9.24 -19.21 -11.99
N LEU A 300 9.64 -18.08 -12.54
CA LEU A 300 9.21 -17.56 -13.84
C LEU A 300 10.48 -17.17 -14.59
N HIS A 301 10.59 -17.51 -15.88
CA HIS A 301 11.84 -17.36 -16.65
C HIS A 301 13.06 -17.97 -15.95
N ASN A 302 12.87 -19.12 -15.28
CA ASN A 302 13.87 -19.79 -14.44
C ASN A 302 14.38 -18.99 -13.24
N ARG A 303 13.70 -17.90 -12.86
CA ARG A 303 14.05 -17.00 -11.75
C ARG A 303 13.00 -17.05 -10.63
N ASN A 304 13.46 -17.27 -9.39
CA ASN A 304 12.55 -17.35 -8.24
C ASN A 304 12.08 -15.96 -7.79
N ASP A 305 12.95 -14.97 -7.86
CA ASP A 305 12.67 -13.57 -7.65
C ASP A 305 11.50 -13.07 -8.52
N LEU A 306 11.48 -13.37 -9.81
CA LEU A 306 10.37 -12.96 -10.70
C LEU A 306 9.04 -13.60 -10.33
N ALA A 307 9.03 -14.88 -9.95
CA ALA A 307 7.82 -15.52 -9.43
C ALA A 307 7.31 -14.84 -8.16
N ARG A 308 8.22 -14.38 -7.29
CA ARG A 308 7.87 -13.66 -6.05
C ARG A 308 7.34 -12.26 -6.36
N HIS A 309 8.01 -11.51 -7.23
CA HIS A 309 7.55 -10.20 -7.70
C HIS A 309 6.13 -10.29 -8.26
N PHE A 310 5.92 -11.18 -9.25
CA PHE A 310 4.62 -11.40 -9.86
C PHE A 310 3.51 -11.68 -8.81
N ILE A 311 3.70 -12.68 -7.94
CA ILE A 311 2.61 -13.11 -7.07
C ILE A 311 2.37 -12.17 -5.87
N ILE A 312 3.43 -11.51 -5.37
CA ILE A 312 3.29 -10.52 -4.30
C ILE A 312 2.58 -9.28 -4.85
N SER A 313 2.96 -8.80 -6.03
CA SER A 313 2.34 -7.64 -6.67
C SER A 313 0.88 -7.92 -7.03
N ALA A 314 0.56 -9.14 -7.50
CA ALA A 314 -0.81 -9.60 -7.65
C ALA A 314 -1.60 -9.53 -6.32
N ALA A 315 -1.04 -10.00 -5.21
CA ALA A 315 -1.70 -9.93 -3.91
C ALA A 315 -1.86 -8.50 -3.37
N LEU A 316 -0.87 -7.63 -3.58
CA LEU A 316 -0.95 -6.21 -3.19
C LEU A 316 -2.04 -5.49 -3.98
N GLU A 317 -2.19 -5.78 -5.27
CA GLU A 317 -3.27 -5.24 -6.12
C GLU A 317 -4.65 -5.63 -5.59
N LEU A 318 -4.82 -6.86 -5.08
CA LEU A 318 -6.10 -7.29 -4.48
C LEU A 318 -6.47 -6.59 -3.17
N LEU A 319 -5.47 -6.05 -2.47
CA LEU A 319 -5.59 -5.50 -1.12
C LEU A 319 -5.49 -3.97 -1.07
N SER A 320 -5.13 -3.34 -2.19
CA SER A 320 -4.87 -1.91 -2.28
C SER A 320 -5.88 -1.21 -3.18
N GLU A 321 -5.94 0.11 -3.09
CA GLU A 321 -6.62 0.92 -4.10
C GLU A 321 -5.86 0.86 -5.45
N GLU A 322 -6.59 1.10 -6.54
CA GLU A 322 -6.06 1.07 -7.90
C GLU A 322 -4.80 1.94 -8.03
N GLY A 323 -3.75 1.39 -8.66
CA GLY A 323 -2.48 2.09 -8.90
C GLY A 323 -1.51 2.10 -7.71
N MET A 324 -1.94 1.77 -6.49
CA MET A 324 -1.08 1.74 -5.31
C MET A 324 -0.04 0.62 -5.37
N SER A 325 -0.41 -0.58 -5.82
CA SER A 325 0.51 -1.72 -5.94
C SER A 325 1.68 -1.38 -6.89
N LEU A 326 1.36 -0.79 -8.05
CA LEU A 326 2.37 -0.39 -9.04
C LEU A 326 3.31 0.68 -8.48
N ALA A 327 2.77 1.69 -7.79
CA ALA A 327 3.59 2.74 -7.17
C ALA A 327 4.53 2.16 -6.09
N ILE A 328 4.07 1.18 -5.31
CA ILE A 328 4.90 0.47 -4.32
C ILE A 328 6.00 -0.35 -5.00
N GLY A 329 5.69 -1.08 -6.08
CA GLY A 329 6.66 -1.86 -6.85
C GLY A 329 7.74 -0.97 -7.46
N GLU A 330 7.35 0.09 -8.18
CA GLU A 330 8.28 1.06 -8.77
C GLU A 330 9.14 1.75 -7.69
N PHE A 331 8.54 2.08 -6.55
CA PHE A 331 9.27 2.65 -5.43
C PHE A 331 10.31 1.69 -4.86
N LYS A 332 9.98 0.40 -4.75
CA LYS A 332 10.93 -0.64 -4.32
C LYS A 332 12.13 -0.69 -5.26
N GLU A 333 11.91 -0.69 -6.57
CA GLU A 333 13.00 -0.68 -7.55
C GLU A 333 13.89 0.57 -7.40
N LEU A 334 13.31 1.72 -7.08
CA LEU A 334 14.06 2.94 -6.76
C LEU A 334 14.80 2.89 -5.43
N MET A 335 14.34 2.11 -4.45
CA MET A 335 15.09 1.88 -3.21
C MET A 335 16.29 0.95 -3.48
N ASP A 336 16.13 -0.04 -4.35
CA ASP A 336 17.13 -1.07 -4.63
C ASP A 336 18.35 -0.57 -5.42
N ARG A 337 18.27 0.62 -6.04
CA ARG A 337 19.43 1.29 -6.67
C ARG A 337 20.48 1.83 -5.68
N GLY A 338 20.15 1.85 -4.39
CA GLY A 338 21.04 2.31 -3.30
C GLY A 338 22.23 1.38 -3.04
N ASN A 339 23.20 1.85 -2.26
CA ASN A 339 24.37 1.06 -1.91
C ASN A 339 23.97 -0.21 -1.13
N GLY A 340 24.37 -1.38 -1.66
CA GLY A 340 24.03 -2.69 -1.08
C GLY A 340 22.67 -3.25 -1.52
N GLY A 341 21.92 -2.53 -2.36
CA GLY A 341 20.74 -3.05 -3.05
C GLY A 341 21.10 -3.79 -4.36
N SER A 342 20.11 -4.41 -4.99
CA SER A 342 20.28 -5.17 -6.24
C SER A 342 20.46 -4.30 -7.49
N GLY A 343 20.16 -3.01 -7.42
CA GLY A 343 19.99 -2.13 -8.57
C GLY A 343 18.54 -2.08 -9.05
N TYR A 344 18.17 -0.99 -9.75
CA TYR A 344 16.85 -0.86 -10.36
C TYR A 344 16.69 -1.86 -11.51
N SER A 345 15.54 -2.55 -11.58
CA SER A 345 15.29 -3.61 -12.55
C SER A 345 13.96 -3.44 -13.31
N PHE A 346 14.05 -3.18 -14.62
CA PHE A 346 12.86 -3.21 -15.48
C PHE A 346 12.31 -4.63 -15.67
N VAL A 347 13.15 -5.65 -15.44
CA VAL A 347 12.72 -7.05 -15.43
C VAL A 347 11.82 -7.34 -14.22
N ASP A 348 12.19 -6.83 -13.05
CA ASP A 348 11.38 -6.98 -11.83
C ASP A 348 10.08 -6.16 -11.96
N LEU A 349 10.17 -4.94 -12.51
CA LEU A 349 9.01 -4.12 -12.84
C LEU A 349 8.05 -4.84 -13.82
N ALA A 350 8.57 -5.54 -14.83
CA ALA A 350 7.75 -6.31 -15.77
C ALA A 350 7.01 -7.46 -15.06
N ALA A 351 7.65 -8.13 -14.10
CA ALA A 351 7.01 -9.16 -13.29
C ALA A 351 5.93 -8.54 -12.37
N ASP A 352 6.20 -7.41 -11.73
CA ASP A 352 5.25 -6.70 -10.87
C ASP A 352 4.01 -6.26 -11.64
N MET A 353 4.21 -5.61 -12.79
CA MET A 353 3.12 -5.15 -13.66
C MET A 353 2.27 -6.31 -14.17
N SER A 354 2.91 -7.43 -14.55
CA SER A 354 2.20 -8.63 -15.00
C SER A 354 1.38 -9.27 -13.86
N GLY A 355 1.90 -9.23 -12.64
CA GLY A 355 1.18 -9.65 -11.43
C GLY A 355 -0.07 -8.80 -11.16
N ASN A 356 0.05 -7.48 -11.28
CA ASN A 356 -1.08 -6.56 -11.10
C ASN A 356 -2.17 -6.81 -12.15
N GLU A 357 -1.79 -6.87 -13.43
CA GLU A 357 -2.74 -7.15 -14.52
C GLU A 357 -3.41 -8.52 -14.34
N PHE A 358 -2.66 -9.54 -13.89
CA PHE A 358 -3.24 -10.84 -13.54
C PHE A 358 -4.30 -10.74 -12.46
N ALA A 359 -4.04 -10.02 -11.37
CA ALA A 359 -4.99 -9.85 -10.29
C ALA A 359 -6.27 -9.13 -10.76
N GLN A 360 -6.13 -8.09 -11.59
CA GLN A 360 -7.26 -7.35 -12.15
C GLN A 360 -8.13 -8.27 -13.02
N VAL A 361 -7.58 -8.93 -14.04
CA VAL A 361 -8.38 -9.80 -14.92
C VAL A 361 -8.93 -11.03 -14.20
N ALA A 362 -8.22 -11.56 -13.20
CA ALA A 362 -8.67 -12.72 -12.43
C ALA A 362 -9.83 -12.38 -11.49
N THR A 363 -10.03 -11.11 -11.15
CA THR A 363 -11.00 -10.70 -10.12
C THR A 363 -12.06 -9.70 -10.60
N GLU A 364 -12.00 -9.33 -11.87
CA GLU A 364 -13.09 -8.68 -12.58
C GLU A 364 -14.21 -9.68 -12.89
N ILE A 365 -15.47 -9.30 -12.63
CA ILE A 365 -16.63 -10.21 -12.71
C ILE A 365 -16.80 -10.74 -14.13
N SER A 366 -16.52 -9.92 -15.14
CA SER A 366 -16.67 -10.31 -16.56
C SER A 366 -15.64 -11.32 -17.03
N THR A 367 -14.47 -11.39 -16.41
CA THR A 367 -13.33 -12.20 -16.90
C THR A 367 -12.90 -13.31 -15.93
N ALA A 368 -13.31 -13.29 -14.67
CA ALA A 368 -12.85 -14.22 -13.64
C ALA A 368 -13.02 -15.71 -14.00
N VAL A 369 -14.17 -16.08 -14.59
CA VAL A 369 -14.45 -17.46 -15.03
C VAL A 369 -13.57 -17.84 -16.23
N ASP A 370 -13.34 -16.90 -17.16
CA ASP A 370 -12.50 -17.14 -18.33
C ASP A 370 -11.03 -17.29 -17.95
N VAL A 371 -10.55 -16.52 -16.95
CA VAL A 371 -9.21 -16.69 -16.39
C VAL A 371 -9.05 -18.06 -15.74
N GLN A 372 -10.02 -18.54 -14.96
CA GLN A 372 -9.97 -19.91 -14.42
C GLN A 372 -9.85 -20.96 -15.53
N ASN A 373 -10.65 -20.81 -16.59
CA ASN A 373 -10.65 -21.72 -17.74
C ASN A 373 -9.32 -21.66 -18.53
N ALA A 374 -8.78 -20.46 -18.71
CA ALA A 374 -7.50 -20.23 -19.39
C ALA A 374 -6.35 -20.83 -18.59
N MET A 375 -6.28 -20.52 -17.30
CA MET A 375 -5.24 -21.03 -16.40
C MET A 375 -5.26 -22.54 -16.27
N ALA A 376 -6.42 -23.19 -16.29
CA ALA A 376 -6.52 -24.64 -16.33
C ALA A 376 -5.91 -25.27 -17.60
N ARG A 377 -5.71 -24.48 -18.66
CA ARG A 377 -5.20 -24.93 -19.98
C ARG A 377 -3.84 -24.32 -20.34
N ILE A 378 -3.30 -23.42 -19.52
CA ILE A 378 -2.05 -22.71 -19.77
C ILE A 378 -0.94 -23.70 -20.13
N GLN A 379 -0.06 -23.36 -21.06
CA GLN A 379 1.07 -24.20 -21.45
C GLN A 379 2.40 -23.46 -21.32
N SER A 380 2.38 -22.13 -21.29
CA SER A 380 3.58 -21.31 -21.24
C SER A 380 3.48 -20.17 -20.24
N GLU A 381 4.61 -19.84 -19.63
CA GLU A 381 4.77 -18.61 -18.82
C GLU A 381 4.51 -17.36 -19.65
N LEU A 382 4.79 -17.41 -20.96
CA LEU A 382 4.53 -16.31 -21.92
C LEU A 382 3.03 -16.02 -22.14
N GLU A 383 2.13 -16.73 -21.45
CA GLU A 383 0.71 -16.38 -21.43
C GLU A 383 0.37 -15.40 -20.30
N ILE A 384 1.23 -15.25 -19.29
CA ILE A 384 1.01 -14.39 -18.10
C ILE A 384 2.13 -13.40 -17.82
N ILE A 385 3.35 -13.64 -18.28
CA ILE A 385 4.48 -12.72 -18.11
C ILE A 385 5.19 -12.57 -19.45
N PRO A 386 5.54 -11.35 -19.91
CA PRO A 386 6.17 -11.19 -21.20
C PRO A 386 7.61 -11.74 -21.18
N ALA A 387 8.16 -11.92 -22.37
CA ALA A 387 9.59 -12.15 -22.55
C ALA A 387 10.38 -10.98 -21.92
N ILE A 388 11.33 -11.31 -21.05
CA ILE A 388 12.11 -10.34 -20.27
C ILE A 388 13.38 -9.89 -21.00
N GLU A 389 13.75 -10.57 -22.08
CA GLU A 389 14.93 -10.26 -22.87
C GLU A 389 14.87 -8.83 -23.41
N GLY A 390 15.99 -8.12 -23.24
CA GLY A 390 16.16 -6.74 -23.69
C GLY A 390 15.79 -5.69 -22.64
N PHE A 391 15.18 -6.06 -21.51
CA PHE A 391 14.97 -5.10 -20.43
C PHE A 391 16.25 -4.89 -19.60
N PRO A 392 16.60 -3.63 -19.28
CA PRO A 392 17.74 -3.34 -18.40
C PRO A 392 17.47 -3.75 -16.96
N GLU A 393 18.49 -4.28 -16.28
CA GLU A 393 18.42 -4.66 -14.88
C GLU A 393 19.72 -4.38 -14.13
N GLY A 394 19.64 -4.31 -12.80
CA GLY A 394 20.80 -4.09 -11.94
C GLY A 394 21.41 -2.68 -12.08
N LEU A 395 20.60 -1.69 -12.43
CA LEU A 395 21.09 -0.32 -12.62
C LEU A 395 21.39 0.32 -11.27
N SER A 396 22.66 0.73 -11.07
CA SER A 396 23.02 1.56 -9.91
C SER A 396 22.31 2.91 -9.96
N LYS A 397 22.24 3.62 -8.83
CA LYS A 397 21.69 4.98 -8.80
C LYS A 397 22.30 5.89 -9.87
N GLN A 398 23.62 5.84 -10.05
CA GLN A 398 24.31 6.65 -11.05
C GLN A 398 23.94 6.23 -12.47
N ALA A 399 23.95 4.93 -12.78
CA ALA A 399 23.59 4.43 -14.11
C ALA A 399 22.14 4.76 -14.47
N PHE A 400 21.22 4.62 -13.51
CA PHE A 400 19.82 4.99 -13.68
C PHE A 400 19.68 6.49 -13.98
N ILE A 401 20.33 7.37 -13.21
CA ILE A 401 20.27 8.81 -13.45
C ILE A 401 20.90 9.18 -14.80
N GLU A 402 22.01 8.55 -15.19
CA GLU A 402 22.67 8.84 -16.47
C GLU A 402 21.83 8.42 -17.68
N GLN A 403 21.07 7.32 -17.59
CA GLN A 403 20.28 6.79 -18.71
C GLN A 403 18.84 7.31 -18.72
N TYR A 404 18.23 7.45 -17.55
CA TYR A 404 16.82 7.73 -17.39
C TYR A 404 16.55 9.04 -16.66
N GLU A 405 17.55 9.70 -16.09
CA GLU A 405 17.44 10.93 -15.28
C GLU A 405 16.63 10.76 -13.99
N ARG A 406 15.34 10.45 -14.14
CA ARG A 406 14.33 10.33 -13.10
C ARG A 406 13.18 9.45 -13.58
N VAL A 407 12.35 9.00 -12.63
CA VAL A 407 11.03 8.48 -12.94
C VAL A 407 10.16 9.56 -13.62
N ASP A 408 9.36 9.13 -14.58
CA ASP A 408 8.59 9.95 -15.54
C ASP A 408 9.39 10.70 -16.61
N SER A 409 10.71 10.48 -16.73
CA SER A 409 11.43 10.97 -17.91
C SER A 409 10.90 10.29 -19.17
N ILE A 410 11.07 10.93 -20.33
CA ILE A 410 10.65 10.35 -21.61
C ILE A 410 11.36 9.01 -21.86
N ALA A 411 12.63 8.87 -21.46
CA ALA A 411 13.36 7.62 -21.60
C ALA A 411 12.78 6.52 -20.70
N TYR A 412 12.47 6.86 -19.45
CA TYR A 412 11.88 5.94 -18.49
C TYR A 412 10.49 5.46 -18.93
N LEU A 413 9.62 6.41 -19.30
CA LEU A 413 8.25 6.11 -19.73
C LEU A 413 8.22 5.23 -20.98
N LYS A 414 9.20 5.35 -21.89
CA LYS A 414 9.30 4.46 -23.05
C LYS A 414 9.52 3.00 -22.66
N GLU A 415 10.39 2.73 -21.68
CA GLU A 415 10.61 1.37 -21.19
C GLU A 415 9.34 0.83 -20.51
N VAL A 416 8.69 1.65 -19.68
CA VAL A 416 7.42 1.27 -19.03
C VAL A 416 6.32 1.02 -20.06
N GLU A 417 6.19 1.85 -21.08
CA GLU A 417 5.24 1.67 -22.19
C GLU A 417 5.54 0.40 -22.98
N GLU A 418 6.81 0.08 -23.21
CA GLU A 418 7.20 -1.17 -23.87
C GLU A 418 6.83 -2.40 -23.03
N ILE A 419 7.03 -2.36 -21.71
CA ILE A 419 6.55 -3.40 -20.79
C ILE A 419 5.02 -3.55 -20.91
N LYS A 420 4.27 -2.44 -20.76
CA LYS A 420 2.80 -2.45 -20.90
C LYS A 420 2.36 -3.01 -22.24
N ARG A 421 3.02 -2.61 -23.32
CA ARG A 421 2.73 -3.09 -24.68
C ARG A 421 2.93 -4.60 -24.77
N ARG A 422 4.02 -5.15 -24.21
CA ARG A 422 4.25 -6.62 -24.22
C ARG A 422 3.22 -7.35 -23.37
N ILE A 423 2.84 -6.81 -22.21
CA ILE A 423 1.80 -7.38 -21.33
C ILE A 423 0.44 -7.40 -22.04
N ASN A 424 0.02 -6.30 -22.66
CA ASN A 424 -1.25 -6.21 -23.38
C ASN A 424 -1.33 -7.15 -24.61
N LEU A 425 -0.21 -7.73 -25.04
CA LEU A 425 -0.16 -8.72 -26.11
C LEU A 425 -0.29 -10.17 -25.62
N LEU A 426 -0.31 -10.40 -24.31
CA LEU A 426 -0.34 -11.75 -23.76
C LEU A 426 -1.75 -12.36 -23.88
N PRO A 427 -1.86 -13.65 -24.27
CA PRO A 427 -3.15 -14.32 -24.47
C PRO A 427 -4.12 -14.28 -23.30
N LEU A 428 -3.64 -14.21 -22.05
CA LEU A 428 -4.52 -14.14 -20.89
C LEU A 428 -5.22 -12.78 -20.76
N TYR A 429 -4.55 -11.70 -21.15
CA TYR A 429 -4.99 -10.32 -20.91
C TYR A 429 -5.79 -9.69 -22.06
N GLN A 430 -5.89 -10.38 -23.20
CA GLN A 430 -6.66 -9.92 -24.37
C GLN A 430 -8.14 -10.36 -24.36
N ARG A 431 -8.64 -10.85 -23.24
CA ARG A 431 -9.91 -11.57 -23.16
C ARG A 431 -11.11 -10.67 -22.94
#